data_AF-A0A4Q6AH97-F1
#
_entry.id   AF-A0A4Q6AH97-F1
#
_cell.length_a   1.000
_cell.length_b   1.000
_cell.length_c   1.000
_cell.angle_alpha   90.00
_cell.angle_beta   90.00
_cell.angle_gamma   90.00
#
_symmetry.space_group_name_H-M   'P 1'
#
loop_
_entity.id
_entity.type
_entity.pdbx_description
1 polymer ?
#
loop_
_entity_poly.entity_id
_entity_poly.type
_entity_poly.pdbx_seq_one_letter_code
_entity_poly.pdbx_strand_id
1 'polypeptide(L)' 'MEDHDLAGNLLQQIRKLTNDYTAPEGACTTFRLSLASLQAFEGDLHRHVHVENHLLFPRTIALYQKLAKSTAC' A
#
# COMPACT_ATOMS: atom_id res chain seq x y z
N MET A 1 -5.01 10.52 0.66
CA MET A 1 -5.11 9.89 -0.68
C MET A 1 -3.87 10.18 -1.51
N GLU A 2 -3.43 11.44 -1.61
CA GLU A 2 -2.22 11.79 -2.38
C GLU A 2 -0.98 10.96 -1.99
N ASP A 3 -0.75 10.73 -0.70
CA ASP A 3 0.35 9.87 -0.23
C ASP A 3 0.20 8.40 -0.67
N HIS A 4 -1.03 7.88 -0.72
CA HIS A 4 -1.31 6.52 -1.20
C HIS A 4 -1.11 6.40 -2.71
N ASP A 5 -1.49 7.42 -3.47
CA ASP A 5 -1.27 7.47 -4.92
C ASP A 5 0.22 7.57 -5.24
N LEU A 6 0.97 8.39 -4.50
CA LEU A 6 2.42 8.47 -4.60
C LEU A 6 3.08 7.12 -4.28
N ALA A 7 2.66 6.46 -3.20
CA ALA A 7 3.17 5.14 -2.83
C ALA A 7 2.91 4.09 -3.93
N GLY A 8 1.70 4.09 -4.51
CA GLY A 8 1.36 3.23 -5.65
C GLY A 8 2.25 3.48 -6.87
N ASN A 9 2.50 4.75 -7.20
CA ASN A 9 3.40 5.12 -8.30
C ASN A 9 4.85 4.68 -8.05
N LEU A 10 5.34 4.77 -6.82
CA LEU A 10 6.67 4.29 -6.44
C LEU A 10 6.78 2.77 -6.56
N LEU A 11 5.76 2.03 -6.10
CA LEU A 11 5.71 0.57 -6.26
C LEU A 11 5.72 0.14 -7.73
N GLN A 12 5.00 0.84 -8.60
CA GLN A 12 5.05 0.58 -10.05
C GLN A 12 6.45 0.79 -10.63
N GLN A 13 7.16 1.84 -10.20
CA GLN A 13 8.55 2.06 -10.61
C GLN A 13 9.48 0.94 -10.12
N ILE A 14 9.32 0.51 -8.87
CA ILE A 14 10.07 -0.60 -8.27
C ILE A 14 9.82 -1.90 -9.05
N ARG A 15 8.56 -2.24 -9.34
CA ARG A 15 8.19 -3.43 -10.12
C ARG A 15 8.85 -3.41 -11.51
N LYS A 16 8.88 -2.25 -12.17
CA LYS A 16 9.59 -2.10 -13.46
C LYS A 16 11.10 -2.29 -13.33
N LEU A 17 11.74 -1.64 -12.35
CA LEU A 17 13.19 -1.72 -12.14
C LEU A 17 13.68 -3.13 -11.76
N THR A 18 12.80 -3.90 -11.12
CA THR A 18 13.09 -5.27 -10.67
C THR A 18 12.72 -6.34 -11.70
N ASN A 19 12.30 -5.94 -12.90
CA ASN A 19 11.76 -6.83 -13.92
C ASN A 19 10.67 -7.76 -13.36
N ASP A 20 9.64 -7.16 -12.78
CA ASP A 20 8.54 -7.88 -12.11
C ASP A 20 9.01 -8.77 -10.95
N TYR A 21 9.95 -8.26 -10.14
CA TYR A 21 10.58 -9.01 -9.05
C TYR A 21 11.31 -10.28 -9.50
N THR A 22 11.73 -10.35 -10.76
CA THR A 22 12.45 -11.51 -11.32
C THR A 22 13.95 -11.35 -11.11
N ALA A 23 14.53 -12.24 -10.31
CA ALA A 23 15.98 -12.27 -10.12
C ALA A 23 16.70 -12.76 -11.40
N PRO A 24 17.86 -12.18 -11.77
CA PRO A 24 18.64 -12.67 -12.90
C PRO A 24 19.22 -14.06 -12.63
N GLU A 25 19.63 -14.72 -13.70
CA GLU A 25 20.36 -16.00 -13.61
C GLU A 25 21.64 -15.82 -12.78
N GLY A 26 21.95 -16.81 -11.93
CA GLY A 26 23.10 -16.75 -11.03
C GLY A 26 22.96 -15.81 -9.81
N ALA A 27 21.83 -15.11 -9.65
CA ALA A 27 21.61 -14.30 -8.45
C ALA A 27 21.70 -15.15 -7.17
N CYS A 28 22.40 -14.63 -6.16
CA CYS A 28 22.56 -15.29 -4.87
C CYS A 28 21.23 -15.38 -4.11
N THR A 29 21.17 -16.26 -3.12
CA THR A 29 19.96 -16.51 -2.32
C THR A 29 19.43 -15.23 -1.68
N THR A 30 20.30 -14.39 -1.11
CA THR A 30 19.89 -13.12 -0.47
C THR A 30 19.17 -12.21 -1.46
N PHE A 31 19.68 -12.05 -2.68
CA PHE A 31 19.06 -11.20 -3.69
C PHE A 31 17.66 -11.71 -4.08
N ARG A 32 17.51 -13.03 -4.26
CA ARG A 32 16.22 -13.67 -4.56
C ARG A 32 15.21 -13.44 -3.44
N LEU A 33 15.65 -13.61 -2.19
CA LEU A 33 14.80 -13.38 -1.01
C LEU A 33 14.41 -11.92 -0.88
N SER A 34 15.31 -10.98 -1.17
CA SER A 34 15.00 -9.55 -1.16
C SER A 34 13.90 -9.19 -2.17
N LEU A 35 13.97 -9.70 -3.41
CA LEU A 35 12.92 -9.46 -4.41
C LEU A 35 11.58 -10.09 -4.02
N ALA A 36 11.59 -11.33 -3.51
CA ALA A 36 10.38 -11.99 -3.02
C ALA A 36 9.74 -11.23 -1.85
N SER A 37 10.56 -10.72 -0.92
CA SER A 37 10.09 -9.92 0.21
C SER A 37 9.49 -8.59 -0.26
N LEU A 38 10.08 -7.97 -1.28
CA LEU A 38 9.58 -6.73 -1.85
C LEU A 38 8.26 -6.92 -2.59
N GLN A 39 8.08 -8.04 -3.30
CA GLN A 39 6.80 -8.40 -3.92
C GLN A 39 5.71 -8.64 -2.87
N ALA A 40 6.04 -9.33 -1.77
CA ALA A 40 5.12 -9.53 -0.66
C ALA A 40 4.71 -8.19 -0.02
N PHE A 41 5.70 -7.31 0.20
CA PHE A 41 5.47 -5.96 0.71
C PHE A 41 4.52 -5.14 -0.18
N GLU A 42 4.68 -5.18 -1.51
CA GLU A 42 3.77 -4.51 -2.44
C GLU A 42 2.32 -5.01 -2.26
N GLY A 43 2.13 -6.33 -2.16
CA GLY A 43 0.82 -6.93 -1.93
C GLY A 43 0.17 -6.49 -0.60
N ASP A 44 0.96 -6.42 0.46
CA ASP A 44 0.50 -5.97 1.76
C ASP A 44 0.16 -4.48 1.76
N LEU A 45 0.97 -3.66 1.09
CA LEU A 45 0.71 -2.22 0.97
C LEU A 45 -0.57 -1.95 0.17
N HIS A 46 -0.83 -2.70 -0.91
CA HIS A 46 -2.11 -2.62 -1.62
C HIS A 46 -3.31 -2.95 -0.73
N ARG A 47 -3.20 -4.01 0.10
CA ARG A 47 -4.25 -4.37 1.05
C ARG A 47 -4.46 -3.27 2.10
N HIS A 48 -3.37 -2.75 2.65
CA HIS A 48 -3.39 -1.65 3.62
C HIS A 48 -4.14 -0.43 3.06
N VAL A 49 -3.72 0.07 1.89
CA VAL A 49 -4.36 1.22 1.22
C VAL A 49 -5.83 0.94 0.92
N HIS A 50 -6.18 -0.28 0.49
CA HIS A 50 -7.57 -0.64 0.23
C HIS A 50 -8.43 -0.53 1.49
N VAL A 51 -7.97 -1.13 2.60
CA VAL A 51 -8.68 -1.07 3.89
C VAL A 51 -8.87 0.37 4.34
N GLU A 52 -7.83 1.19 4.24
CA GLU A 52 -7.90 2.56 4.68
C GLU A 52 -8.84 3.42 3.82
N ASN A 53 -8.63 3.42 2.51
CA ASN A 53 -9.39 4.27 1.58
C ASN A 53 -10.86 3.87 1.48
N HIS A 54 -11.17 2.58 1.52
CA HIS A 54 -12.53 2.09 1.21
C HIS A 54 -13.32 1.68 2.45
N LEU A 55 -12.68 1.39 3.58
CA LEU A 55 -13.37 0.95 4.79
C LEU A 55 -13.15 1.89 5.95
N LEU A 56 -11.91 2.14 6.35
CA LEU A 56 -11.61 2.86 7.59
C LEU A 56 -11.97 4.34 7.48
N PHE A 57 -11.41 5.07 6.51
CA PHE A 57 -11.64 6.51 6.41
C PHE A 57 -13.11 6.89 6.19
N PRO A 58 -13.88 6.24 5.29
CA PRO A 58 -15.28 6.56 5.11
C PRO A 58 -16.09 6.36 6.41
N ARG A 59 -15.81 5.28 7.16
CA ARG A 59 -16.49 5.00 8.43
C ARG A 59 -16.15 6.02 9.49
N THR A 60 -14.86 6.40 9.61
CA THR A 60 -14.41 7.38 10.59
C THR A 60 -14.98 8.77 10.30
N ILE A 61 -15.00 9.20 9.04
CA ILE A 61 -15.62 10.47 8.63
C ILE A 61 -17.11 10.47 8.98
N ALA A 62 -17.84 9.40 8.65
CA ALA A 62 -19.26 9.29 8.97
C ALA A 62 -19.53 9.32 10.48
N LEU A 63 -18.70 8.64 11.27
CA LEU A 63 -18.79 8.67 12.74
C LEU A 63 -18.51 10.07 13.29
N TYR A 64 -17.45 10.72 12.83
CA TYR A 64 -17.10 12.07 13.25
C TYR A 64 -18.21 13.07 12.96
N GLN A 65 -18.80 13.02 11.76
CA GLN A 65 -19.93 13.88 11.39
C GLN A 65 -21.16 13.66 12.29
N LYS A 66 -21.43 12.42 12.71
CA LYS A 66 -22.52 12.12 13.66
C LYS A 66 -22.25 12.71 15.03
N LEU A 67 -21.03 12.55 15.54
CA LEU A 67 -20.63 13.11 16.84
C LEU A 67 -20.67 14.64 16.84
N ALA A 68 -20.09 15.28 15.82
CA ALA A 68 -20.06 16.74 15.69
C ALA A 68 -21.47 17.36 15.64
N LYS A 69 -22.44 16.69 14.99
CA LYS A 69 -23.85 17.11 14.99
C LYS A 69 -24.54 16.91 16.34
N SER A 70 -24.12 15.91 17.12
CA SER A 70 -24.69 15.61 18.44
C SER A 70 -24.17 16.53 19.55
N THR A 71 -23.00 17.15 19.37
CA THR A 71 -22.37 18.06 20.34
C THR A 71 -22.64 19.53 20.06
N ALA A 72 -23.30 19.87 18.95
CA ALA A 72 -23.79 21.21 18.69
C ALA A 72 -25.10 21.44 19.47
N CYS A 73 -24.97 21.75 20.75
CA CYS A 73 -26.02 22.30 21.61
C CYS A 73 -25.63 23.73 22.01
#